data_AF-A0A836PVE3-F1
#
_entry.id   AF-A0A836PVE3-F1
#
_cell.length_a   1.000
_cell.length_b   1.000
_cell.length_c   1.000
_cell.angle_alpha   90.00
_cell.angle_beta   90.00
_cell.angle_gamma   90.00
#
_symmetry.space_group_name_H-M   'P 1'
#
loop_
_entity.id
_entity.type
_entity.pdbx_description
1 polymer ?
#
loop_
_entity_poly.entity_id
_entity_poly.type
_entity_poly.pdbx_seq_one_letter_code
_entity_poly.pdbx_strand_id
1 'polypeptide(L)' 'MTVLEFLSGKKLIVIIIGMGILIVTTVLYMDWYNENVLNPRIWEDWSCEEMKRFALEFKDEAFTDVQRTIFHNDLSFCLR' A
#
# COMPACT_ATOMS: atom_id res chain seq x y z
N MET A 1 3.50 -42.88 8.55
CA MET A 1 2.40 -41.95 8.29
C MET A 1 2.64 -41.36 6.92
N THR A 2 1.88 -41.80 5.91
CA THR A 2 2.10 -41.38 4.52
C THR A 2 1.52 -39.97 4.29
N VAL A 3 2.04 -39.24 3.30
CA VAL A 3 1.55 -37.89 2.94
C VAL A 3 0.03 -37.89 2.67
N LEU A 4 -0.49 -38.99 2.13
CA LEU A 4 -1.93 -39.23 1.92
C LEU A 4 -2.75 -39.29 3.21
N GLU A 5 -2.21 -39.82 4.31
CA GLU A 5 -2.89 -39.85 5.62
C GLU A 5 -2.87 -38.48 6.32
N PHE A 6 -1.85 -37.66 6.03
CA PHE A 6 -1.76 -36.29 6.51
C PHE A 6 -2.75 -35.36 5.78
N LEU A 7 -2.99 -35.62 4.49
CA LEU A 7 -3.93 -34.91 3.61
C LEU A 7 -5.36 -35.47 3.66
N SER A 8 -5.79 -36.03 4.80
CA SER A 8 -7.22 -36.36 4.96
C SER A 8 -8.05 -35.08 4.83
N GLY A 9 -9.20 -35.16 4.16
CA GLY A 9 -9.90 -33.99 3.61
C GLY A 9 -10.11 -32.81 4.58
N LYS A 10 -10.33 -33.08 5.88
CA LYS A 10 -10.45 -32.03 6.90
C LYS A 10 -9.14 -31.28 7.18
N LYS A 11 -7.99 -31.98 7.20
CA LYS A 11 -6.66 -31.38 7.42
C LYS A 11 -6.22 -30.56 6.20
N LEU A 12 -6.51 -31.04 5.00
CA LEU A 12 -6.23 -30.31 3.75
C LEU A 12 -7.00 -28.98 3.69
N ILE A 13 -8.28 -28.96 4.07
CA ILE A 13 -9.09 -27.73 4.08
C ILE A 13 -8.50 -26.67 5.02
N VAL A 14 -8.06 -27.06 6.22
CA VAL A 14 -7.44 -26.13 7.17
C VAL A 14 -6.15 -25.53 6.62
N ILE A 15 -5.33 -26.34 5.94
CA ILE A 15 -4.08 -25.89 5.32
C ILE A 15 -4.35 -24.88 4.20
N ILE A 16 -5.36 -25.12 3.36
CA ILE A 16 -5.74 -24.19 2.28
C ILE A 16 -6.24 -22.86 2.85
N ILE A 17 -7.09 -22.90 3.88
CA ILE A 17 -7.57 -21.68 4.55
C ILE A 17 -6.39 -20.92 5.17
N GLY A 18 -5.49 -21.61 5.85
CA GLY A 18 -4.29 -21.01 6.44
C GLY A 18 -3.40 -20.33 5.39
N MET A 19 -3.17 -20.97 4.25
CA MET A 19 -2.44 -20.38 3.14
C MET A 19 -3.16 -19.17 2.55
N GLY A 20 -4.49 -19.24 2.39
CA GLY A 20 -5.30 -18.13 1.89
C GLY A 20 -5.18 -16.89 2.80
N ILE A 21 -5.31 -17.08 4.12
CA ILE A 21 -5.13 -16.00 5.10
C ILE A 21 -3.71 -15.43 5.02
N LEU A 22 -2.69 -16.29 4.93
CA LEU A 22 -1.29 -15.86 4.85
C LEU A 22 -1.02 -15.02 3.60
N ILE A 23 -1.57 -15.40 2.46
CA ILE A 23 -1.45 -14.62 1.21
C ILE A 23 -2.14 -13.26 1.37
N VAL A 24 -3.39 -13.24 1.81
CA VAL A 24 -4.16 -11.98 1.97
C VAL A 24 -3.47 -11.03 2.95
N THR A 25 -3.05 -11.53 4.10
CA THR A 25 -2.36 -10.71 5.11
C THR A 25 -1.01 -10.20 4.61
N THR A 26 -0.27 -10.98 3.83
CA THR A 26 0.99 -10.53 3.24
C THR A 26 0.77 -9.41 2.24
N VAL A 27 -0.24 -9.52 1.36
CA VAL A 27 -0.55 -8.44 0.40
C VAL A 27 -0.95 -7.17 1.14
N LEU A 28 -1.87 -7.25 2.11
CA LEU A 28 -2.30 -6.11 2.91
C LEU A 28 -1.14 -5.46 3.68
N TYR A 29 -0.23 -6.28 4.21
CA TYR A 29 0.96 -5.78 4.90
C TYR A 29 1.89 -5.03 3.95
N MET A 30 2.11 -5.55 2.75
CA MET A 30 2.99 -4.91 1.76
C MET A 30 2.43 -3.57 1.30
N ASP A 31 1.11 -3.48 1.07
CA ASP A 31 0.44 -2.22 0.74
C ASP A 31 0.58 -1.21 1.89
N TRP A 32 0.24 -1.62 3.11
CA TRP A 32 0.40 -0.78 4.30
C TRP A 32 1.85 -0.30 4.48
N TYR A 33 2.82 -1.20 4.34
CA TYR A 33 4.24 -0.89 4.50
C TYR A 33 4.72 0.10 3.43
N ASN A 34 4.24 -0.05 2.19
CA ASN A 34 4.54 0.89 1.12
C ASN A 34 3.98 2.29 1.43
N GLU A 35 2.72 2.37 1.85
CA GLU A 35 2.04 3.65 2.11
C GLU A 35 2.50 4.35 3.39
N ASN A 36 2.95 3.61 4.42
CA ASN A 36 3.24 4.19 5.74
C ASN A 36 4.74 4.26 6.06
N VAL A 37 5.57 3.43 5.42
CA VAL A 37 7.01 3.34 5.74
C VAL A 37 7.87 3.78 4.57
N LEU A 38 7.66 3.21 3.38
CA LEU A 38 8.52 3.52 2.23
C LEU A 38 8.16 4.85 1.56
N ASN A 39 6.87 5.10 1.37
CA ASN A 39 6.36 6.26 0.63
C ASN A 39 5.24 6.95 1.43
N PRO A 40 5.54 7.45 2.66
CA PRO A 40 4.54 8.12 3.48
C PRO A 40 3.98 9.35 2.78
N ARG A 41 2.66 9.51 2.85
CA ARG A 41 1.92 10.65 2.30
C ARG A 41 1.97 11.83 3.28
N ILE A 42 3.08 12.57 3.28
CA ILE A 42 3.28 13.67 4.25
C ILE A 42 2.30 14.86 4.08
N TRP A 43 1.60 14.90 2.95
CA TRP A 43 0.63 15.94 2.59
C TRP A 43 -0.83 15.50 2.76
N GLU A 44 -1.08 14.38 3.42
CA GLU A 44 -2.45 13.86 3.61
C GLU A 44 -3.38 14.87 4.30
N ASP A 45 -2.85 15.60 5.28
CA ASP A 45 -3.60 16.62 6.04
C ASP A 45 -3.49 18.03 5.44
N TRP A 46 -2.83 18.19 4.28
CA TRP A 46 -2.63 19.52 3.70
C TRP A 46 -3.89 19.99 2.98
N SER A 47 -4.13 21.30 3.05
CA SER A 47 -5.12 21.95 2.21
C SER A 47 -4.67 21.98 0.75
N CYS A 48 -5.64 22.09 -0.17
CA CYS A 48 -5.34 22.25 -1.59
C CYS A 48 -4.46 23.47 -1.90
N GLU A 49 -4.54 24.55 -1.10
CA GLU A 49 -3.69 25.72 -1.28
C GLU A 49 -2.23 25.42 -0.92
N GLU A 50 -2.00 24.69 0.19
CA GLU A 50 -0.67 24.26 0.61
C GLU A 50 -0.04 23.32 -0.42
N MET A 51 -0.80 22.34 -0.92
CA MET A 51 -0.31 21.43 -1.96
C MET A 51 0.06 22.17 -3.25
N LYS A 52 -0.78 23.11 -3.72
CA LYS A 52 -0.49 23.92 -4.91
C LYS A 52 0.75 24.77 -4.72
N ARG A 53 0.87 25.44 -3.57
CA ARG A 53 2.04 26.25 -3.25
C ARG A 53 3.31 25.41 -3.21
N PHE A 54 3.25 24.22 -2.60
CA PHE A 54 4.38 23.31 -2.53
C PHE A 54 4.88 22.89 -3.91
N ALA A 55 3.95 22.58 -4.83
CA ALA A 55 4.26 22.27 -6.23
C ALA A 55 4.83 23.48 -7.01
N LEU A 56 4.28 24.68 -6.80
CA LEU A 56 4.78 25.91 -7.45
C LEU A 56 6.19 26.30 -6.98
N GLU A 57 6.55 25.90 -5.76
CA GLU A 57 7.89 26.09 -5.20
C GLU A 57 8.87 24.96 -5.60
N PHE A 58 8.46 24.01 -6.48
CA PHE A 58 9.25 22.86 -6.93
C PHE A 58 9.78 21.97 -5.79
N LYS A 59 9.10 21.96 -4.64
CA LYS A 59 9.55 21.20 -3.46
C LYS A 59 9.24 19.71 -3.56
N ASP A 60 8.31 19.33 -4.45
CA ASP A 60 7.98 17.95 -4.77
C ASP A 60 9.09 17.21 -5.53
N GLU A 61 10.12 17.92 -6.00
CA GLU A 61 11.35 17.31 -6.51
C GLU A 61 12.12 16.53 -5.42
N ALA A 62 11.94 16.89 -4.14
CA ALA A 62 12.56 16.18 -3.03
C ALA A 62 11.89 14.83 -2.72
N PHE A 63 10.70 14.57 -3.27
CA PHE A 63 10.00 13.30 -3.11
C PHE A 63 10.60 12.21 -3.98
N THR A 64 10.46 10.96 -3.54
CA THR A 64 10.71 9.79 -4.39
C THR A 64 9.78 9.81 -5.60
N ASP A 65 10.14 9.13 -6.68
CA ASP A 65 9.31 9.08 -7.90
C ASP A 65 7.88 8.56 -7.62
N VAL A 66 7.76 7.62 -6.68
CA VAL A 66 6.47 7.07 -6.23
C VAL A 66 5.68 8.13 -5.46
N GLN A 67 6.29 8.76 -4.47
CA GLN A 67 5.66 9.83 -3.70
C GLN A 67 5.22 11.00 -4.60
N ARG A 68 6.08 11.42 -5.54
CA ARG A 68 5.79 12.50 -6.48
C ARG A 68 4.59 12.14 -7.37
N THR A 69 4.53 10.90 -7.86
CA THR A 69 3.39 10.42 -8.66
C THR A 69 2.08 10.48 -7.86
N ILE A 70 2.10 10.01 -6.61
CA ILE A 70 0.92 10.05 -5.73
C ILE A 70 0.53 11.51 -5.44
N PHE A 71 1.51 12.36 -5.10
CA PHE A 71 1.29 13.78 -4.82
C PHE A 71 0.63 14.50 -6.01
N HIS A 72 1.12 14.30 -7.23
CA HIS A 72 0.51 14.91 -8.42
C HIS A 72 -0.89 14.39 -8.70
N ASN A 73 -1.15 13.11 -8.45
CA ASN A 73 -2.51 12.56 -8.54
C ASN A 73 -3.44 13.24 -7.54
N ASP A 74 -3.04 13.37 -6.28
CA ASP A 74 -3.82 14.05 -5.25
C ASP A 74 -4.01 15.55 -5.60
N LEU A 75 -2.94 16.23 -6.04
CA LEU A 75 -2.98 17.63 -6.47
C LEU A 75 -3.93 17.85 -7.65
N SER A 76 -4.06 16.86 -8.55
CA SER A 76 -4.99 16.94 -9.68
C SER A 76 -6.45 17.06 -9.22
N PHE A 77 -6.82 16.46 -8.08
CA PHE A 77 -8.15 16.62 -7.50
C PHE A 77 -8.39 18.04 -6.97
N CYS A 78 -7.34 18.72 -6.50
CA CYS A 78 -7.40 20.11 -6.06
C CYS A 78 -7.50 21.14 -7.21
N LEU A 79 -7.20 20.73 -8.45
CA LEU A 79 -7.24 21.57 -9.65
C LEU A 79 -8.54 21.38 -10.45
N ARG A 80 -9.40 20.45 -10.03
CA ARG A 80 -10.72 20.20 -10.61
C ARG A 80 -11.75 21.18 -10.06
#